data_AF-A0A554LKN9-F1
#
_entry.id   AF-A0A554LKN9-F1
#
_cell.length_a   1.000
_cell.length_b   1.000
_cell.length_c   1.000
_cell.angle_alpha   90.00
_cell.angle_beta   90.00
_cell.angle_gamma   90.00
#
_symmetry.space_group_name_H-M   'P 1'
#
loop_
_entity.id
_entity.type
_entity.pdbx_description
1 polymer ?
#
loop_
_entity_poly.entity_id
_entity_poly.type
_entity_poly.pdbx_seq_one_letter_code
_entity_poly.pdbx_strand_id
1 'polypeptide(L)'
;MFADLKYLHHLRLFCYNWYMFKYYRDLRFRYTLFALFAPLFFVGVFLFSPQKIKAATDHLMINEIYPAPMSGEKEWVELFNPTDLDIFLTDYSLKDGSVAAKNLSGTIISGGYFVYEVSSGWLNNSGETISLIHKPSTVTIDQVTYGGWNDNQDNQPPAPPSEKSLQRIPNGQDTDDDQNDFRILSSSKGVENTLPVFSDKIFINEIVPQPADGSVNEFVELYNSGVAEVDLSSWQIDDIENAGSSPFTIPDGTIISAGGYLTFYNSTTNIALNDSGDSARLIDPNGDEKSKVDYSASKRGQSYSKFDSSWQWTLTITPNAQNILTLEQPAPADISTDELPEIPIASARTSEVGEIVKIRGIVPEFYQANIFIFKIHQAEFKYTLMANYFQS
;
A
#
# COMPACT_ATOMS: atom_id res chain seq x y z
N MET A 1 -6.94 -55.52 -88.96
CA MET A 1 -6.90 -55.26 -87.50
C MET A 1 -5.98 -54.07 -87.16
N PHE A 2 -6.16 -52.90 -87.78
CA PHE A 2 -5.36 -51.69 -87.50
C PHE A 2 -6.16 -50.36 -87.53
N ALA A 3 -7.48 -50.41 -87.79
CA ALA A 3 -8.34 -49.22 -87.81
C ALA A 3 -8.87 -48.82 -86.41
N ASP A 4 -8.75 -49.71 -85.41
CA ASP A 4 -9.43 -49.55 -84.10
C ASP A 4 -8.59 -48.77 -83.05
N LEU A 5 -7.26 -48.79 -83.16
CA LEU A 5 -6.39 -48.14 -82.16
C LEU A 5 -6.40 -46.60 -82.25
N LYS A 6 -6.59 -46.02 -83.44
CA LYS A 6 -6.63 -44.55 -83.60
C LYS A 6 -7.89 -43.95 -82.97
N TYR A 7 -9.04 -44.61 -83.12
CA TYR A 7 -10.31 -44.12 -82.58
C TYR A 7 -10.32 -44.14 -81.04
N LEU A 8 -9.80 -45.22 -80.44
CA LEU A 8 -9.61 -45.33 -78.99
C LEU A 8 -8.63 -44.29 -78.42
N HIS A 9 -7.59 -43.91 -79.17
CA HIS A 9 -6.65 -42.88 -78.76
C HIS A 9 -7.29 -41.48 -78.77
N HIS A 10 -8.06 -41.15 -79.81
CA HIS A 10 -8.78 -39.87 -79.89
C HIS A 10 -9.88 -39.74 -78.83
N LEU A 11 -10.61 -40.82 -78.52
CA LEU A 11 -11.63 -40.80 -77.47
C LEU A 11 -11.02 -40.60 -76.08
N ARG A 12 -9.89 -41.26 -75.78
CA ARG A 12 -9.16 -41.09 -74.51
C ARG A 12 -8.62 -39.66 -74.33
N LEU A 13 -8.06 -39.07 -75.39
CA LEU A 13 -7.62 -37.67 -75.35
C LEU A 13 -8.79 -36.71 -75.12
N PHE A 14 -9.94 -36.96 -75.74
CA PHE A 14 -11.13 -36.12 -75.57
C PHE A 14 -11.67 -36.20 -74.13
N CYS A 15 -11.82 -37.41 -73.57
CA CYS A 15 -12.27 -37.59 -72.19
C CYS A 15 -11.30 -36.99 -71.17
N TYR A 16 -9.98 -37.13 -71.38
CA TYR A 16 -8.97 -36.52 -70.52
C TYR A 16 -9.04 -34.99 -70.57
N ASN A 17 -9.12 -34.40 -71.76
CA ASN A 17 -9.23 -32.95 -71.92
C ASN A 17 -10.53 -32.39 -71.31
N TRP A 18 -11.65 -33.12 -71.43
CA TRP A 18 -12.92 -32.73 -70.84
C TRP A 18 -12.90 -32.79 -69.29
N TYR A 19 -12.30 -33.84 -68.72
CA TYR A 19 -12.12 -33.97 -67.28
C TYR A 19 -11.22 -32.86 -66.73
N MET A 20 -10.09 -32.59 -67.39
CA MET A 20 -9.18 -31.51 -67.02
C MET A 20 -9.86 -30.15 -67.13
N PHE A 21 -10.66 -29.91 -68.18
CA PHE A 21 -11.40 -28.65 -68.33
C PHE A 21 -12.39 -28.41 -67.18
N LYS A 22 -13.17 -29.43 -66.78
CA LYS A 22 -14.07 -29.30 -65.62
C LYS A 22 -13.32 -29.08 -64.32
N TYR A 23 -12.23 -29.83 -64.10
CA TYR A 23 -11.38 -29.70 -62.91
C TYR A 23 -10.79 -28.28 -62.79
N TYR A 24 -10.21 -27.74 -63.88
CA TYR A 24 -9.65 -26.39 -63.87
C TYR A 24 -10.71 -25.29 -63.75
N ARG A 25 -11.93 -25.50 -64.25
CA ARG A 25 -13.03 -24.53 -64.12
C ARG A 25 -13.51 -24.40 -62.67
N ASP A 26 -13.73 -25.51 -61.99
CA ASP A 26 -14.17 -25.50 -60.58
C ASP A 26 -13.03 -25.05 -59.64
N LEU A 27 -11.78 -25.41 -59.96
CA LEU A 27 -10.61 -24.93 -59.23
C LEU A 27 -10.49 -23.40 -59.35
N ARG A 28 -10.60 -22.84 -60.57
CA ARG A 28 -10.60 -21.39 -60.78
C ARG A 28 -11.75 -20.71 -60.03
N PHE A 29 -12.96 -21.25 -60.07
CA PHE A 29 -14.09 -20.61 -59.38
C PHE A 29 -13.89 -20.52 -57.86
N ARG A 30 -13.32 -21.57 -57.23
CA ARG A 30 -13.02 -21.58 -55.79
C ARG A 30 -11.89 -20.61 -55.42
N TYR A 31 -10.83 -20.53 -56.22
CA TYR A 31 -9.74 -19.57 -55.96
C TYR A 31 -10.12 -18.12 -56.30
N THR A 32 -10.98 -17.88 -57.28
CA THR A 32 -11.45 -16.52 -57.61
C THR A 32 -12.35 -15.97 -56.49
N LEU A 33 -13.21 -16.79 -55.89
CA LEU A 33 -14.01 -16.36 -54.74
C LEU A 33 -13.12 -16.07 -53.52
N PHE A 34 -12.12 -16.93 -53.26
CA PHE A 34 -11.17 -16.71 -52.16
C PHE A 34 -10.27 -15.48 -52.39
N ALA A 35 -9.83 -15.23 -53.63
CA ALA A 35 -9.01 -14.08 -54.00
C ALA A 35 -9.78 -12.74 -53.98
N LEU A 36 -11.11 -12.76 -54.14
CA LEU A 36 -11.94 -11.55 -54.05
C LEU A 36 -12.26 -11.15 -52.60
N PHE A 37 -12.34 -12.11 -51.66
CA PHE A 37 -12.69 -11.83 -50.27
C PHE A 37 -11.50 -11.82 -49.29
N ALA A 38 -10.38 -12.47 -49.63
CA ALA A 38 -9.17 -12.44 -48.80
C ALA A 38 -8.61 -11.02 -48.58
N PRO A 39 -8.56 -10.10 -49.58
CA PRO A 39 -8.07 -8.74 -49.34
C PRO A 39 -9.00 -7.94 -48.43
N LEU A 40 -10.32 -8.14 -48.54
CA LEU A 40 -11.32 -7.44 -47.72
C LEU A 40 -11.29 -7.88 -46.25
N PHE A 41 -10.98 -9.15 -45.99
CA PHE A 41 -10.81 -9.67 -44.62
C PHE A 41 -9.54 -9.13 -43.96
N PHE A 42 -8.43 -9.01 -44.70
CA PHE A 42 -7.19 -8.43 -44.16
C PHE A 42 -7.25 -6.91 -43.97
N VAL A 43 -7.95 -6.18 -44.85
CA VAL A 43 -8.18 -4.73 -44.68
C VAL A 43 -9.10 -4.45 -43.49
N GLY A 44 -10.12 -5.28 -43.25
CA GLY A 44 -11.02 -5.14 -42.09
C GLY A 44 -10.34 -5.36 -40.74
N VAL A 45 -9.41 -6.33 -40.64
CA VAL A 45 -8.67 -6.61 -39.39
C VAL A 45 -7.63 -5.51 -39.09
N PHE A 46 -7.09 -4.84 -40.12
CA PHE A 46 -6.18 -3.70 -39.95
C PHE A 46 -6.89 -2.37 -39.66
N LEU A 47 -8.10 -2.15 -40.17
CA LEU A 47 -8.86 -0.91 -39.93
C LEU A 47 -9.68 -0.92 -38.62
N PHE A 48 -9.93 -2.09 -38.03
CA PHE A 48 -10.71 -2.25 -36.79
C PHE A 48 -9.95 -3.01 -35.69
N SER A 49 -8.62 -3.02 -35.73
CA SER A 49 -7.87 -3.27 -34.50
C SER A 49 -8.21 -2.13 -33.54
N PRO A 50 -8.66 -2.40 -32.29
CA PRO A 50 -8.79 -1.34 -31.31
C PRO A 50 -7.41 -0.73 -31.15
N GLN A 51 -7.22 0.47 -31.70
CA GLN A 51 -6.11 1.29 -31.26
C GLN A 51 -6.41 1.53 -29.79
N LYS A 52 -5.63 0.87 -28.93
CA LYS A 52 -5.47 1.35 -27.57
C LYS A 52 -4.95 2.76 -27.75
N ILE A 53 -5.80 3.75 -27.51
CA ILE A 53 -5.36 5.13 -27.36
C ILE A 53 -4.51 5.10 -26.11
N LYS A 54 -3.21 4.88 -26.29
CA LYS A 54 -2.21 5.23 -25.29
C LYS A 54 -2.19 6.75 -25.26
N ALA A 55 -2.31 7.36 -24.09
CA ALA A 55 -1.77 8.70 -23.87
C ALA A 55 -0.30 8.68 -24.37
N ALA A 56 0.10 9.68 -25.14
CA ALA A 56 1.32 9.65 -25.94
C ALA A 56 2.57 9.73 -25.05
N THR A 57 3.06 8.60 -24.57
CA THR A 57 4.39 8.43 -23.95
C THR A 57 5.54 8.54 -24.97
N ASP A 58 5.34 9.27 -26.07
CA ASP A 58 6.19 9.24 -27.27
C ASP A 58 6.95 10.57 -27.46
N HIS A 59 7.02 11.40 -26.43
CA HIS A 59 7.67 12.71 -26.47
C HIS A 59 8.69 12.87 -25.34
N LEU A 60 9.60 13.82 -25.50
CA LEU A 60 10.60 14.17 -24.48
C LEU A 60 9.91 14.80 -23.27
N MET A 61 10.18 14.33 -22.06
CA MET A 61 9.47 14.75 -20.85
C MET A 61 10.42 15.37 -19.81
N ILE A 62 9.92 16.30 -19.01
CA ILE A 62 10.53 16.77 -17.77
C ILE A 62 10.39 15.65 -16.74
N ASN A 63 11.51 15.18 -16.22
CA ASN A 63 11.57 13.99 -15.36
C ASN A 63 11.88 14.32 -13.91
N GLU A 64 12.75 15.31 -13.66
CA GLU A 64 13.12 15.69 -12.30
C GLU A 64 13.51 17.17 -12.25
N ILE A 65 13.10 17.88 -11.20
CA ILE A 65 13.39 19.30 -10.99
C ILE A 65 14.06 19.47 -9.63
N TYR A 66 15.22 20.12 -9.61
CA TYR A 66 15.98 20.40 -8.38
C TYR A 66 16.16 21.91 -8.20
N PRO A 67 15.18 22.59 -7.59
CA PRO A 67 15.16 24.04 -7.52
C PRO A 67 15.94 24.60 -6.33
N ALA A 68 16.12 23.85 -5.23
CA ALA A 68 16.67 24.36 -3.98
C ALA A 68 17.96 23.62 -3.55
N PRO A 69 19.06 23.73 -4.31
CA PRO A 69 20.34 23.09 -3.99
C PRO A 69 20.98 23.69 -2.72
N MET A 70 21.98 23.00 -2.16
CA MET A 70 22.87 23.58 -1.16
C MET A 70 23.56 24.84 -1.69
N SER A 71 23.99 25.73 -0.77
CA SER A 71 24.73 26.93 -1.16
C SER A 71 25.99 26.60 -1.96
N GLY A 72 26.10 27.16 -3.16
CA GLY A 72 27.23 26.93 -4.08
C GLY A 72 27.01 25.82 -5.10
N GLU A 73 25.95 25.03 -4.95
CA GLU A 73 25.55 24.00 -5.90
C GLU A 73 24.60 24.57 -6.98
N LYS A 74 24.36 23.78 -8.03
CA LYS A 74 23.54 24.18 -9.17
C LYS A 74 22.10 23.67 -9.07
N GLU A 75 21.19 24.51 -9.52
CA GLU A 75 19.84 24.10 -9.92
C GLU A 75 19.90 23.30 -11.22
N TRP A 76 18.94 22.43 -11.43
CA TRP A 76 18.84 21.71 -12.70
C TRP A 76 17.45 21.14 -12.95
N VAL A 77 17.22 20.86 -14.22
CA VAL A 77 16.05 20.12 -14.73
C VAL A 77 16.56 18.93 -15.51
N GLU A 78 16.02 17.76 -15.22
CA GLU A 78 16.27 16.54 -15.97
C GLU A 78 15.15 16.27 -16.97
N LEU A 79 15.54 15.76 -18.13
CA LEU A 79 14.65 15.28 -19.16
C LEU A 79 14.80 13.77 -19.35
N PHE A 80 13.70 13.09 -19.61
CA PHE A 80 13.65 11.67 -19.94
C PHE A 80 13.17 11.45 -21.37
N ASN A 81 13.84 10.54 -22.09
CA ASN A 81 13.43 10.07 -23.41
C ASN A 81 12.70 8.71 -23.30
N PRO A 82 11.36 8.68 -23.29
CA PRO A 82 10.59 7.43 -23.20
C PRO A 82 10.54 6.64 -24.51
N THR A 83 11.09 7.20 -25.61
CA THR A 83 10.97 6.59 -26.95
C THR A 83 12.01 5.50 -27.19
N ASP A 84 11.80 4.70 -28.23
CA ASP A 84 12.73 3.68 -28.72
C ASP A 84 13.82 4.25 -29.66
N LEU A 85 13.88 5.58 -29.82
CA LEU A 85 14.82 6.28 -30.67
C LEU A 85 15.62 7.33 -29.90
N ASP A 86 16.79 7.67 -30.41
CA ASP A 86 17.58 8.78 -29.88
C ASP A 86 16.93 10.13 -30.25
N ILE A 87 16.88 11.06 -29.29
CA ILE A 87 16.33 12.41 -29.47
C ILE A 87 17.46 13.44 -29.52
N PHE A 88 17.50 14.24 -30.59
CA PHE A 88 18.41 15.39 -30.72
C PHE A 88 17.77 16.64 -30.11
N LEU A 89 18.49 17.29 -29.19
CA LEU A 89 17.95 18.38 -28.39
C LEU A 89 18.08 19.77 -29.02
N THR A 90 18.63 19.88 -30.23
CA THR A 90 18.92 21.18 -30.88
C THR A 90 17.68 22.03 -31.14
N ASP A 91 16.52 21.39 -31.29
CA ASP A 91 15.23 22.04 -31.50
C ASP A 91 14.40 22.18 -30.22
N TYR A 92 14.97 21.84 -29.06
CA TYR A 92 14.30 21.92 -27.77
C TYR A 92 14.81 23.07 -26.92
N SER A 93 13.94 23.61 -26.08
CA SER A 93 14.30 24.62 -25.09
C SER A 93 13.45 24.48 -23.82
N LEU A 94 14.06 24.75 -22.67
CA LEU A 94 13.35 24.87 -21.40
C LEU A 94 13.01 26.34 -21.13
N LYS A 95 11.82 26.59 -20.61
CA LYS A 95 11.37 27.93 -20.26
C LYS A 95 10.79 27.91 -18.84
N ASP A 96 11.42 28.68 -17.96
CA ASP A 96 10.79 29.16 -16.73
C ASP A 96 9.78 30.27 -17.11
N GLY A 97 8.60 30.27 -16.48
CA GLY A 97 7.53 31.24 -16.65
C GLY A 97 7.95 32.72 -16.63
N SER A 98 9.10 33.07 -16.05
CA SER A 98 9.57 34.46 -15.91
C SER A 98 10.79 34.85 -16.76
N VAL A 99 11.47 33.89 -17.41
CA VAL A 99 12.77 34.11 -18.07
C VAL A 99 12.75 33.71 -19.55
N ALA A 100 13.70 34.22 -20.33
CA ALA A 100 13.93 33.77 -21.70
C ALA A 100 14.28 32.28 -21.75
N ALA A 101 13.67 31.56 -22.70
CA ALA A 101 13.89 30.13 -22.88
C ALA A 101 15.38 29.79 -23.10
N LYS A 102 15.83 28.71 -22.47
CA LYS A 102 17.18 28.16 -22.54
C LYS A 102 17.23 27.07 -23.60
N ASN A 103 18.04 27.28 -24.63
CA ASN A 103 18.20 26.29 -25.69
C ASN A 103 18.96 25.07 -25.17
N LEU A 104 18.50 23.90 -25.60
CA LEU A 104 19.16 22.65 -25.32
C LEU A 104 20.05 22.24 -26.50
N SER A 105 20.95 21.29 -26.24
CA SER A 105 21.81 20.70 -27.24
C SER A 105 22.28 19.33 -26.76
N GLY A 106 22.78 18.51 -27.69
CA GLY A 106 23.17 17.13 -27.41
C GLY A 106 22.11 16.13 -27.85
N THR A 107 22.26 14.91 -27.37
CA THR A 107 21.42 13.76 -27.72
C THR A 107 21.07 13.00 -26.46
N ILE A 108 19.81 12.61 -26.33
CA ILE A 108 19.36 11.65 -25.32
C ILE A 108 19.14 10.33 -26.03
N ILE A 109 19.86 9.29 -25.63
CA ILE A 109 19.61 7.95 -26.18
C ILE A 109 18.21 7.46 -25.80
N SER A 110 17.68 6.48 -26.52
CA SER A 110 16.44 5.79 -26.14
C SER A 110 16.48 5.34 -24.66
N GLY A 111 15.44 5.67 -23.89
CA GLY A 111 15.35 5.38 -22.45
C GLY A 111 16.36 6.15 -21.58
N GLY A 112 17.06 7.13 -22.15
CA GLY A 112 18.10 7.89 -21.47
C GLY A 112 17.61 9.16 -20.78
N TYR A 113 18.52 9.79 -20.05
CA TYR A 113 18.31 11.02 -19.29
C TYR A 113 19.24 12.13 -19.76
N PHE A 114 18.80 13.38 -19.63
CA PHE A 114 19.64 14.56 -19.86
C PHE A 114 19.41 15.58 -18.76
N VAL A 115 20.51 16.02 -18.13
CA VAL A 115 20.44 16.99 -17.05
C VAL A 115 20.91 18.36 -17.53
N TYR A 116 20.01 19.34 -17.49
CA TYR A 116 20.31 20.73 -17.78
C TYR A 116 20.64 21.48 -16.48
N GLU A 117 21.93 21.72 -16.24
CA GLU A 117 22.38 22.49 -15.09
C GLU A 117 22.41 24.00 -15.37
N VAL A 118 22.01 24.77 -14.37
CA VAL A 118 21.99 26.23 -14.42
C VAL A 118 22.67 26.82 -13.18
N SER A 119 23.10 28.07 -13.29
CA SER A 119 23.48 28.84 -12.10
C SER A 119 22.26 29.02 -11.21
N SER A 120 22.45 28.93 -9.89
CA SER A 120 21.40 29.18 -8.89
C SER A 120 20.63 30.47 -9.15
N GLY A 121 19.31 30.43 -8.96
CA GLY A 121 18.37 31.54 -9.15
C GLY A 121 17.68 31.56 -10.51
N TRP A 122 17.72 30.47 -11.29
CA TRP A 122 16.87 30.32 -12.48
C TRP A 122 15.55 29.64 -12.15
N LEU A 123 15.55 28.67 -11.23
CA LEU A 123 14.36 28.04 -10.66
C LEU A 123 13.96 28.73 -9.36
N ASN A 124 12.66 28.87 -9.13
CA ASN A 124 12.07 29.52 -7.98
C ASN A 124 11.74 28.50 -6.90
N ASN A 125 12.40 28.62 -5.74
CA ASN A 125 12.23 27.70 -4.62
C ASN A 125 10.80 27.67 -4.06
N SER A 126 10.01 28.72 -4.27
CA SER A 126 8.62 28.78 -3.82
C SER A 126 7.62 28.15 -4.78
N GLY A 127 8.04 27.82 -6.01
CA GLY A 127 7.16 27.34 -7.07
C GLY A 127 7.21 28.17 -8.34
N GLU A 128 7.02 27.51 -9.47
CA GLU A 128 6.90 28.07 -10.82
C GLU A 128 6.31 27.04 -11.79
N THR A 129 6.25 27.42 -13.06
CA THR A 129 5.99 26.51 -14.18
C THR A 129 7.22 26.41 -15.08
N ILE A 130 7.70 25.19 -15.32
CA ILE A 130 8.70 24.88 -16.34
C ILE A 130 7.99 24.31 -17.57
N SER A 131 8.21 24.90 -18.73
CA SER A 131 7.74 24.38 -20.01
C SER A 131 8.90 23.86 -20.84
N LEU A 132 8.78 22.63 -21.35
CA LEU A 132 9.62 22.09 -22.40
C LEU A 132 9.00 22.41 -23.76
N ILE A 133 9.74 23.10 -24.61
CA ILE A 133 9.24 23.66 -25.87
C ILE A 133 10.02 23.07 -27.05
N HIS A 134 9.30 22.64 -28.09
CA HIS A 134 9.87 22.24 -29.38
C HIS A 134 9.74 23.36 -30.43
N LYS A 135 10.84 23.62 -31.16
CA LYS A 135 10.96 24.63 -32.21
C LYS A 135 10.76 24.00 -33.59
N PRO A 136 10.41 24.78 -34.64
CA PRO A 136 10.12 26.22 -34.66
C PRO A 136 8.67 26.57 -34.27
N SER A 137 7.83 25.58 -33.97
CA SER A 137 6.40 25.78 -33.71
C SER A 137 6.07 26.32 -32.32
N THR A 138 7.07 26.49 -31.44
CA THR A 138 6.91 26.92 -30.03
C THR A 138 5.86 26.09 -29.27
N VAL A 139 5.71 24.82 -29.67
CA VAL A 139 4.76 23.90 -29.06
C VAL A 139 5.34 23.48 -27.72
N THR A 140 4.58 23.69 -26.64
CA THR A 140 4.86 23.06 -25.35
C THR A 140 4.62 21.56 -25.50
N ILE A 141 5.65 20.78 -25.22
CA ILE A 141 5.65 19.32 -25.32
C ILE A 141 5.34 18.70 -23.96
N ASP A 142 5.90 19.30 -22.90
CA ASP A 142 5.66 18.93 -21.52
C ASP A 142 5.70 20.21 -20.68
N GLN A 143 4.97 20.25 -19.58
CA GLN A 143 4.91 21.34 -18.64
C GLN A 143 4.71 20.80 -17.23
N VAL A 144 5.49 21.32 -16.29
CA VAL A 144 5.36 20.96 -14.87
C VAL A 144 5.22 22.24 -14.07
N THR A 145 4.16 22.35 -13.28
CA THR A 145 3.96 23.39 -12.28
C THR A 145 4.22 22.81 -10.89
N TYR A 146 4.84 23.57 -10.00
CA TYR A 146 5.01 23.17 -8.60
C TYR A 146 4.92 24.36 -7.63
N GLY A 147 4.76 24.05 -6.35
CA GLY A 147 4.76 25.01 -5.26
C GLY A 147 3.56 25.96 -5.26
N GLY A 148 3.79 27.21 -4.85
CA GLY A 148 2.75 28.23 -4.72
C GLY A 148 2.33 28.91 -6.03
N TRP A 149 2.78 28.41 -7.18
CA TRP A 149 2.43 28.96 -8.48
C TRP A 149 1.05 28.47 -8.93
N ASN A 150 0.16 29.39 -9.30
CA ASN A 150 -1.19 29.06 -9.75
C ASN A 150 -1.25 29.04 -11.28
N ASP A 151 -1.43 27.86 -11.86
CA ASP A 151 -1.64 27.65 -13.30
C ASP A 151 -3.12 27.53 -13.70
N ASN A 152 -4.03 27.70 -12.73
CA ASN A 152 -5.49 27.52 -12.80
C ASN A 152 -5.97 26.06 -12.92
N GLN A 153 -5.11 25.08 -12.66
CA GLN A 153 -5.49 23.66 -12.59
C GLN A 153 -5.54 23.13 -11.16
N ASP A 154 -4.87 23.81 -10.21
CA ASP A 154 -4.83 23.46 -8.77
C ASP A 154 -4.42 22.00 -8.51
N ASN A 155 -3.53 21.50 -9.37
CA ASN A 155 -3.02 20.14 -9.41
C ASN A 155 -1.51 20.11 -9.18
N GLN A 156 -0.90 21.16 -8.62
CA GLN A 156 0.55 21.22 -8.46
C GLN A 156 1.02 20.57 -7.14
N PRO A 157 2.13 19.81 -7.14
CA PRO A 157 2.76 19.31 -5.94
C PRO A 157 3.37 20.48 -5.15
N PRO A 158 3.59 20.31 -3.84
CA PRO A 158 4.31 21.31 -3.05
C PRO A 158 5.73 21.54 -3.59
N ALA A 159 6.30 22.70 -3.28
CA ALA A 159 7.70 22.94 -3.62
C ALA A 159 8.62 22.03 -2.80
N PRO A 160 9.62 21.38 -3.44
CA PRO A 160 10.56 20.54 -2.71
C PRO A 160 11.36 21.41 -1.73
N PRO A 161 11.56 20.95 -0.48
CA PRO A 161 12.43 21.65 0.46
C PRO A 161 13.89 21.60 -0.02
N SER A 162 14.76 22.33 0.66
CA SER A 162 16.19 22.35 0.32
C SER A 162 16.76 20.93 0.27
N GLU A 163 17.61 20.68 -0.73
CA GLU A 163 18.27 19.40 -1.00
C GLU A 163 17.37 18.25 -1.46
N LYS A 164 16.07 18.50 -1.66
CA LYS A 164 15.15 17.56 -2.32
C LYS A 164 14.86 17.99 -3.75
N SER A 165 14.46 17.02 -4.56
CA SER A 165 13.97 17.22 -5.91
C SER A 165 12.51 16.81 -6.02
N LEU A 166 11.86 17.31 -7.06
CA LEU A 166 10.55 16.89 -7.50
C LEU A 166 10.76 15.87 -8.64
N GLN A 167 10.38 14.62 -8.44
CA GLN A 167 10.65 13.48 -9.34
C GLN A 167 9.36 12.94 -9.94
N ARG A 168 9.28 12.84 -11.28
CA ARG A 168 8.18 12.18 -11.98
C ARG A 168 8.29 10.68 -11.74
N ILE A 169 7.28 10.06 -11.14
CA ILE A 169 7.31 8.62 -10.80
C ILE A 169 5.95 7.98 -11.11
N PRO A 170 5.87 6.96 -11.98
CA PRO A 170 6.98 6.39 -12.77
C PRO A 170 7.54 7.35 -13.83
N ASN A 171 8.80 7.15 -14.23
CA ASN A 171 9.43 7.94 -15.28
C ASN A 171 8.59 7.96 -16.56
N GLY A 172 8.42 9.16 -17.11
CA GLY A 172 7.67 9.40 -18.34
C GLY A 172 6.17 9.09 -18.28
N GLN A 173 5.58 9.02 -17.08
CA GLN A 173 4.13 9.03 -16.90
C GLN A 173 3.66 10.47 -16.65
N ASP A 174 2.75 10.93 -17.50
CA ASP A 174 2.15 12.26 -17.43
C ASP A 174 0.64 12.12 -17.55
N THR A 175 -0.06 12.43 -16.47
CA THR A 175 -1.52 12.34 -16.36
C THR A 175 -2.20 13.71 -16.48
N ASP A 176 -1.43 14.75 -16.82
CA ASP A 176 -1.81 16.17 -16.74
C ASP A 176 -2.18 16.58 -15.30
N ASP A 177 -1.70 15.85 -14.29
CA ASP A 177 -1.90 16.11 -12.86
C ASP A 177 -0.55 16.01 -12.13
N ASP A 178 0.16 17.14 -12.08
CA ASP A 178 1.52 17.23 -11.54
C ASP A 178 1.61 16.70 -10.09
N GLN A 179 0.56 16.87 -9.29
CA GLN A 179 0.51 16.44 -7.89
C GLN A 179 0.50 14.92 -7.79
N ASN A 180 -0.17 14.25 -8.74
CA ASN A 180 -0.21 12.80 -8.81
C ASN A 180 1.03 12.21 -9.49
N ASP A 181 1.63 12.92 -10.43
CA ASP A 181 2.78 12.43 -11.22
C ASP A 181 4.13 12.60 -10.51
N PHE A 182 4.25 13.59 -9.61
CA PHE A 182 5.52 13.89 -8.97
C PHE A 182 5.57 13.55 -7.48
N ARG A 183 6.77 13.19 -7.00
CA ARG A 183 7.09 12.95 -5.58
C ARG A 183 8.31 13.75 -5.17
N ILE A 184 8.32 14.22 -3.92
CA ILE A 184 9.46 14.95 -3.35
C ILE A 184 10.41 13.94 -2.70
N LEU A 185 11.59 13.77 -3.26
CA LEU A 185 12.56 12.76 -2.81
C LEU A 185 13.99 13.31 -2.84
N SER A 186 14.93 12.53 -2.30
CA SER A 186 16.35 12.81 -2.50
C SER A 186 16.70 12.62 -3.97
N SER A 187 17.52 13.51 -4.53
CA SER A 187 17.78 13.51 -5.96
C SER A 187 18.26 12.18 -6.55
N SER A 188 17.73 11.86 -7.73
CA SER A 188 18.12 10.75 -8.62
C SER A 188 18.78 11.25 -9.92
N LYS A 189 19.53 12.36 -9.84
CA LYS A 189 20.16 13.02 -10.98
C LYS A 189 20.89 12.05 -11.93
N GLY A 190 20.43 12.00 -13.17
CA GLY A 190 20.99 11.24 -14.29
C GLY A 190 20.62 9.75 -14.29
N VAL A 191 19.72 9.31 -13.40
CA VAL A 191 19.31 7.91 -13.28
C VAL A 191 17.78 7.80 -13.13
N GLU A 192 17.27 6.57 -13.11
CA GLU A 192 15.83 6.31 -12.99
C GLU A 192 15.28 6.81 -11.64
N ASN A 193 14.11 7.48 -11.67
CA ASN A 193 13.40 7.84 -10.44
C ASN A 193 12.66 6.61 -9.94
N THR A 194 12.89 6.24 -8.69
CA THR A 194 12.24 5.08 -8.06
C THR A 194 11.70 5.47 -6.70
N LEU A 195 10.51 4.99 -6.34
CA LEU A 195 10.01 5.13 -4.98
C LEU A 195 10.96 4.46 -3.97
N PRO A 196 11.18 5.06 -2.79
CA PRO A 196 11.85 4.38 -1.70
C PRO A 196 11.13 3.08 -1.37
N VAL A 197 11.90 2.02 -1.08
CA VAL A 197 11.33 0.74 -0.66
C VAL A 197 11.25 0.72 0.86
N PHE A 198 10.03 0.65 1.39
CA PHE A 198 9.77 0.52 2.82
C PHE A 198 9.61 -0.94 3.25
N SER A 199 9.86 -1.22 4.52
CA SER A 199 9.85 -2.59 5.06
C SER A 199 8.44 -3.17 5.14
N ASP A 200 8.21 -4.31 4.48
CA ASP A 200 6.95 -5.08 4.64
C ASP A 200 6.93 -5.95 5.92
N LYS A 201 7.80 -5.64 6.89
CA LYS A 201 7.92 -6.37 8.17
C LYS A 201 7.32 -5.64 9.36
N ILE A 202 6.81 -4.43 9.16
CA ILE A 202 6.11 -3.65 10.18
C ILE A 202 4.62 -3.86 10.03
N PHE A 203 3.94 -4.22 11.11
CA PHE A 203 2.49 -4.39 11.12
C PHE A 203 1.88 -4.06 12.48
N ILE A 204 0.56 -3.86 12.48
CA ILE A 204 -0.22 -3.64 13.70
C ILE A 204 -0.30 -4.96 14.49
N ASN A 205 0.11 -4.93 15.74
CA ASN A 205 0.25 -6.09 16.62
C ASN A 205 -0.85 -6.18 17.69
N GLU A 206 -1.24 -5.05 18.25
CA GLU A 206 -2.21 -4.95 19.33
C GLU A 206 -2.93 -3.60 19.24
N ILE A 207 -4.24 -3.59 19.49
CA ILE A 207 -5.01 -2.36 19.66
C ILE A 207 -5.82 -2.43 20.95
N VAL A 208 -6.00 -1.29 21.61
CA VAL A 208 -6.92 -1.14 22.76
C VAL A 208 -7.92 -0.04 22.43
N PRO A 209 -9.13 -0.41 21.98
CA PRO A 209 -10.16 0.58 21.67
C PRO A 209 -10.88 1.15 22.89
N GLN A 210 -10.94 0.40 24.00
CA GLN A 210 -11.73 0.80 25.16
C GLN A 210 -11.00 0.46 26.47
N PRO A 211 -10.15 1.36 27.00
CA PRO A 211 -9.42 1.14 28.25
C PRO A 211 -10.34 0.84 29.45
N ALA A 212 -9.86 0.00 30.39
CA ALA A 212 -10.65 -0.47 31.54
C ALA A 212 -11.08 0.66 32.48
N ASP A 213 -10.19 1.62 32.69
CA ASP A 213 -10.38 2.78 33.58
C ASP A 213 -11.22 3.90 32.95
N GLY A 214 -11.68 3.73 31.71
CA GLY A 214 -12.39 4.75 30.95
C GLY A 214 -11.52 5.95 30.59
N SER A 215 -10.20 5.82 30.66
CA SER A 215 -9.25 6.83 30.17
C SER A 215 -9.20 6.86 28.64
N VAL A 216 -8.55 7.91 28.11
CA VAL A 216 -8.17 8.05 26.69
C VAL A 216 -6.89 7.29 26.33
N ASN A 217 -6.48 6.30 27.14
CA ASN A 217 -5.28 5.49 26.88
C ASN A 217 -5.52 4.40 25.83
N GLU A 218 -6.37 4.69 24.83
CA GLU A 218 -6.45 3.91 23.61
C GLU A 218 -5.07 3.85 22.97
N PHE A 219 -4.74 2.76 22.32
CA PHE A 219 -3.47 2.69 21.59
C PHE A 219 -3.53 1.77 20.39
N VAL A 220 -2.60 2.03 19.48
CA VAL A 220 -2.19 1.14 18.40
C VAL A 220 -0.73 0.78 18.63
N GLU A 221 -0.43 -0.51 18.62
CA GLU A 221 0.94 -1.01 18.74
C GLU A 221 1.41 -1.60 17.41
N LEU A 222 2.65 -1.27 17.04
CA LEU A 222 3.34 -1.83 15.90
C LEU A 222 4.38 -2.86 16.36
N TYR A 223 4.60 -3.88 15.54
CA TYR A 223 5.66 -4.87 15.72
C TYR A 223 6.53 -4.99 14.47
N ASN A 224 7.84 -5.07 14.68
CA ASN A 224 8.82 -5.34 13.64
C ASN A 224 9.19 -6.82 13.63
N SER A 225 8.60 -7.57 12.70
CA SER A 225 8.92 -8.99 12.48
C SER A 225 10.24 -9.24 11.74
N GLY A 226 10.95 -8.18 11.36
CA GLY A 226 12.22 -8.23 10.66
C GLY A 226 13.41 -8.52 11.57
N VAL A 227 14.56 -8.74 10.94
CA VAL A 227 15.85 -9.00 11.61
C VAL A 227 16.73 -7.76 11.71
N ALA A 228 16.26 -6.61 11.22
CA ALA A 228 16.93 -5.32 11.28
C ALA A 228 15.99 -4.28 11.89
N GLU A 229 16.57 -3.21 12.45
CA GLU A 229 15.79 -2.05 12.85
C GLU A 229 15.19 -1.34 11.63
N VAL A 230 14.05 -0.68 11.84
CA VAL A 230 13.33 0.07 10.80
C VAL A 230 13.08 1.47 11.31
N ASP A 231 13.39 2.46 10.47
CA ASP A 231 13.00 3.85 10.68
C ASP A 231 11.55 4.04 10.23
N LEU A 232 10.70 4.47 11.15
CA LEU A 232 9.28 4.73 10.97
C LEU A 232 8.98 6.22 10.69
N SER A 233 10.01 7.04 10.46
CA SER A 233 9.84 8.45 10.10
C SER A 233 8.83 8.60 8.96
N SER A 234 7.85 9.49 9.14
CA SER A 234 6.79 9.80 8.17
C SER A 234 5.80 8.68 7.83
N TRP A 235 5.90 7.50 8.45
CA TRP A 235 4.81 6.51 8.38
C TRP A 235 3.56 7.06 9.07
N GLN A 236 2.38 6.57 8.71
CA GLN A 236 1.12 7.05 9.29
C GLN A 236 0.33 5.94 9.97
N ILE A 237 -0.29 6.28 11.10
CA ILE A 237 -1.31 5.48 11.77
C ILE A 237 -2.65 6.18 11.55
N ASP A 238 -3.69 5.42 11.21
CA ASP A 238 -5.02 5.93 10.90
C ASP A 238 -6.10 4.96 11.41
N ASP A 239 -7.30 5.44 11.75
CA ASP A 239 -8.43 4.59 12.11
C ASP A 239 -9.21 4.16 10.87
N ILE A 240 -9.52 5.08 9.96
CA ILE A 240 -10.32 4.79 8.76
C ILE A 240 -9.98 5.72 7.60
N GLU A 241 -9.96 5.16 6.39
CA GLU A 241 -9.63 5.92 5.18
C GLU A 241 -10.62 7.07 4.95
N ASN A 242 -10.10 8.29 4.88
CA ASN A 242 -10.85 9.53 4.56
C ASN A 242 -12.05 9.81 5.49
N ALA A 243 -12.06 9.28 6.70
CA ALA A 243 -13.10 9.51 7.71
C ALA A 243 -12.48 9.42 9.12
N GLY A 244 -13.30 9.47 10.17
CA GLY A 244 -12.82 9.24 11.53
C GLY A 244 -11.85 10.32 12.04
N SER A 245 -10.79 9.90 12.72
CA SER A 245 -9.73 10.79 13.21
C SER A 245 -8.76 11.18 12.10
N SER A 246 -8.00 12.27 12.29
CA SER A 246 -6.96 12.61 11.32
C SER A 246 -5.80 11.62 11.42
N PRO A 247 -5.21 11.16 10.30
CA PRO A 247 -4.02 10.31 10.33
C PRO A 247 -2.89 10.94 11.15
N PHE A 248 -2.22 10.12 11.94
CA PHE A 248 -1.06 10.50 12.73
C PHE A 248 0.23 10.15 11.99
N THR A 249 1.01 11.17 11.64
CA THR A 249 2.35 10.98 11.07
C THR A 249 3.38 10.74 12.18
N ILE A 250 4.06 9.59 12.12
CA ILE A 250 5.11 9.20 13.06
C ILE A 250 6.31 10.16 12.90
N PRO A 251 6.80 10.77 14.01
CA PRO A 251 7.88 11.74 13.97
C PRO A 251 9.20 11.19 13.43
N ASP A 252 10.00 12.07 12.84
CA ASP A 252 11.33 11.74 12.34
C ASP A 252 12.25 11.19 13.43
N GLY A 253 13.06 10.18 13.08
CA GLY A 253 13.98 9.49 13.96
C GLY A 253 13.33 8.43 14.86
N THR A 254 12.05 8.08 14.64
CA THR A 254 11.38 7.00 15.36
C THR A 254 11.84 5.65 14.82
N ILE A 255 12.64 4.92 15.60
CA ILE A 255 13.21 3.62 15.19
C ILE A 255 12.55 2.49 15.99
N ILE A 256 12.15 1.43 15.29
CA ILE A 256 11.72 0.17 15.89
C ILE A 256 12.78 -0.92 15.67
N SER A 257 13.35 -1.45 16.74
CA SER A 257 14.38 -2.49 16.67
C SER A 257 13.85 -3.79 16.06
N ALA A 258 14.75 -4.66 15.59
CA ALA A 258 14.40 -6.01 15.14
C ALA A 258 13.68 -6.79 16.25
N GLY A 259 12.51 -7.38 15.96
CA GLY A 259 11.66 -8.05 16.95
C GLY A 259 11.09 -7.10 18.02
N GLY A 260 11.21 -5.78 17.81
CA GLY A 260 10.73 -4.76 18.73
C GLY A 260 9.25 -4.46 18.56
N TYR A 261 8.67 -3.91 19.62
CA TYR A 261 7.29 -3.45 19.72
C TYR A 261 7.30 -1.95 20.02
N LEU A 262 6.37 -1.19 19.46
CA LEU A 262 6.25 0.24 19.70
C LEU A 262 4.78 0.65 19.80
N THR A 263 4.39 1.12 20.98
CA THR A 263 3.01 1.55 21.28
C THR A 263 2.81 3.04 21.05
N PHE A 264 1.74 3.40 20.37
CA PHE A 264 1.30 4.77 20.12
C PHE A 264 -0.05 5.03 20.79
N TYR A 265 -0.05 5.82 21.86
CA TYR A 265 -1.26 6.16 22.62
C TYR A 265 -2.04 7.31 21.99
N ASN A 266 -3.36 7.25 22.05
CA ASN A 266 -4.29 8.29 21.60
C ASN A 266 -3.96 9.66 22.22
N SER A 267 -3.50 9.72 23.47
CA SER A 267 -3.05 10.98 24.11
C SER A 267 -1.94 11.72 23.34
N THR A 268 -1.21 11.01 22.48
CA THR A 268 -0.16 11.55 21.62
C THR A 268 -0.62 11.64 20.17
N THR A 269 -1.32 10.62 19.68
CA THR A 269 -1.66 10.52 18.26
C THR A 269 -2.97 11.20 17.88
N ASN A 270 -3.89 11.34 18.84
CA ASN A 270 -5.31 11.67 18.64
C ASN A 270 -6.08 10.66 17.75
N ILE A 271 -5.52 9.46 17.52
CA ILE A 271 -6.22 8.38 16.81
C ILE A 271 -7.28 7.79 17.71
N ALA A 272 -8.54 7.95 17.34
CA ALA A 272 -9.69 7.51 18.12
C ALA A 272 -10.24 6.19 17.57
N LEU A 273 -10.37 5.17 18.41
CA LEU A 273 -10.87 3.86 18.03
C LEU A 273 -12.30 3.66 18.58
N ASN A 274 -13.31 3.59 17.71
CA ASN A 274 -14.71 3.57 18.12
C ASN A 274 -15.14 2.29 18.88
N ASP A 275 -15.87 2.47 19.97
CA ASP A 275 -16.37 1.38 20.82
C ASP A 275 -17.29 0.39 20.07
N SER A 276 -18.07 0.88 19.10
CA SER A 276 -19.08 0.11 18.34
C SER A 276 -18.52 -0.58 17.10
N GLY A 277 -17.19 -0.63 16.96
CA GLY A 277 -16.48 -1.20 15.81
C GLY A 277 -15.78 -0.12 14.99
N ASP A 278 -14.57 -0.45 14.54
CA ASP A 278 -13.68 0.44 13.81
C ASP A 278 -12.54 -0.35 13.13
N SER A 279 -11.58 0.38 12.55
CA SER A 279 -10.30 -0.17 12.12
C SER A 279 -9.10 0.58 12.69
N ALA A 280 -7.92 -0.03 12.53
CA ALA A 280 -6.63 0.63 12.65
C ALA A 280 -5.79 0.24 11.43
N ARG A 281 -5.05 1.20 10.90
CA ARG A 281 -4.31 1.12 9.64
C ARG A 281 -2.91 1.69 9.80
N LEU A 282 -1.96 1.08 9.10
CA LEU A 282 -0.57 1.52 9.02
C LEU A 282 -0.25 1.78 7.55
N ILE A 283 0.17 3.00 7.24
CA ILE A 283 0.48 3.47 5.90
C ILE A 283 1.96 3.87 5.87
N ASP A 284 2.68 3.46 4.83
CA ASP A 284 4.07 3.89 4.64
C ASP A 284 4.16 5.29 4.00
N PRO A 285 5.35 5.91 3.92
CA PRO A 285 5.50 7.24 3.32
C PRO A 285 5.22 7.31 1.80
N ASN A 286 5.10 6.18 1.10
CA ASN A 286 4.62 6.18 -0.30
C ASN A 286 3.09 6.24 -0.40
N GLY A 287 2.38 6.07 0.72
CA GLY A 287 0.92 5.94 0.76
C GLY A 287 0.43 4.50 0.71
N ASP A 288 1.32 3.50 0.76
CA ASP A 288 0.93 2.09 0.72
C ASP A 288 0.44 1.63 2.09
N GLU A 289 -0.76 1.04 2.15
CA GLU A 289 -1.25 0.38 3.38
C GLU A 289 -0.46 -0.91 3.63
N LYS A 290 0.34 -0.92 4.71
CA LYS A 290 1.17 -2.06 5.11
C LYS A 290 0.46 -3.03 6.05
N SER A 291 -0.48 -2.53 6.84
CA SER A 291 -1.23 -3.35 7.78
C SER A 291 -2.57 -2.72 8.08
N LYS A 292 -3.60 -3.55 8.23
CA LYS A 292 -4.92 -3.15 8.70
C LYS A 292 -5.53 -4.22 9.60
N VAL A 293 -6.29 -3.76 10.59
CA VAL A 293 -7.13 -4.60 11.43
C VAL A 293 -8.50 -3.94 11.60
N ASP A 294 -9.56 -4.73 11.44
CA ASP A 294 -10.93 -4.32 11.69
C ASP A 294 -11.47 -5.08 12.93
N TYR A 295 -12.29 -4.42 13.74
CA TYR A 295 -13.05 -5.05 14.83
C TYR A 295 -14.50 -4.56 14.84
N SER A 296 -15.44 -5.43 15.20
CA SER A 296 -16.87 -5.15 15.09
C SER A 296 -17.49 -4.52 16.34
N ALA A 297 -16.88 -4.73 17.51
CA ALA A 297 -17.24 -4.10 18.77
C ALA A 297 -16.08 -4.26 19.74
N SER A 298 -15.79 -3.21 20.50
CA SER A 298 -14.76 -3.24 21.54
C SER A 298 -15.18 -4.14 22.72
N LYS A 299 -14.19 -4.57 23.49
CA LYS A 299 -14.40 -5.16 24.82
C LYS A 299 -13.65 -4.34 25.85
N ARG A 300 -14.38 -3.67 26.74
CA ARG A 300 -13.80 -2.83 27.79
C ARG A 300 -12.69 -3.54 28.55
N GLY A 301 -11.54 -2.88 28.64
CA GLY A 301 -10.38 -3.38 29.37
C GLY A 301 -9.68 -4.57 28.70
N GLN A 302 -9.99 -4.85 27.45
CA GLN A 302 -9.32 -5.89 26.66
C GLN A 302 -8.60 -5.25 25.47
N SER A 303 -7.53 -5.89 25.04
CA SER A 303 -6.92 -5.61 23.76
C SER A 303 -7.40 -6.59 22.70
N TYR A 304 -7.46 -6.11 21.46
CA TYR A 304 -7.56 -6.97 20.31
C TYR A 304 -6.15 -7.19 19.81
N SER A 305 -5.65 -8.43 19.98
CA SER A 305 -4.25 -8.77 19.84
C SER A 305 -4.04 -9.81 18.75
N LYS A 306 -2.93 -9.68 18.02
CA LYS A 306 -2.52 -10.64 16.99
C LYS A 306 -1.77 -11.82 17.63
N PHE A 307 -2.28 -13.03 17.40
CA PHE A 307 -1.63 -14.30 17.75
C PHE A 307 -1.45 -15.11 16.47
N ASP A 308 -0.19 -15.34 16.08
CA ASP A 308 0.18 -15.87 14.77
C ASP A 308 -0.47 -15.05 13.63
N SER A 309 -1.39 -15.65 12.89
CA SER A 309 -2.14 -15.01 11.79
C SER A 309 -3.57 -14.61 12.19
N SER A 310 -3.95 -14.78 13.46
CA SER A 310 -5.32 -14.56 13.93
C SER A 310 -5.40 -13.42 14.94
N TRP A 311 -6.50 -12.68 14.90
CA TRP A 311 -6.78 -11.64 15.90
C TRP A 311 -7.75 -12.18 16.95
N GLN A 312 -7.45 -11.94 18.21
CA GLN A 312 -8.29 -12.39 19.33
C GLN A 312 -8.33 -11.34 20.43
N TRP A 313 -9.51 -11.20 21.04
CA TRP A 313 -9.67 -10.40 22.25
C TRP A 313 -9.00 -11.09 23.44
N THR A 314 -8.23 -10.34 24.22
CA THR A 314 -7.56 -10.83 25.42
C THR A 314 -7.61 -9.84 26.57
N LEU A 315 -7.62 -10.37 27.80
CA LEU A 315 -7.58 -9.59 29.03
C LEU A 315 -6.20 -8.98 29.32
N THR A 316 -5.13 -9.51 28.74
CA THR A 316 -3.77 -9.02 29.01
C THR A 316 -3.36 -8.02 27.94
N ILE A 317 -3.28 -6.76 28.33
CA ILE A 317 -2.81 -5.66 27.50
C ILE A 317 -1.28 -5.60 27.59
N THR A 318 -0.57 -5.57 26.46
CA THR A 318 0.89 -5.79 26.38
C THR A 318 1.67 -4.67 25.70
N PRO A 319 1.62 -3.42 26.19
CA PRO A 319 2.31 -2.32 25.54
C PRO A 319 3.83 -2.51 25.52
N ASN A 320 4.43 -2.34 24.35
CA ASN A 320 5.83 -2.53 24.00
C ASN A 320 6.34 -3.95 24.29
N ALA A 321 5.48 -4.96 24.24
CA ALA A 321 5.83 -6.33 24.56
C ALA A 321 5.09 -7.35 23.69
N GLN A 322 5.56 -8.60 23.73
CA GLN A 322 4.87 -9.69 23.05
C GLN A 322 3.49 -9.95 23.65
N ASN A 323 2.49 -10.13 22.78
CA ASN A 323 1.11 -10.46 23.15
C ASN A 323 1.01 -11.72 24.02
N ILE A 324 0.17 -11.65 25.06
CA ILE A 324 -0.11 -12.76 25.98
C ILE A 324 -1.60 -13.09 25.92
N LEU A 325 -1.94 -14.32 25.54
CA LEU A 325 -3.33 -14.76 25.50
C LEU A 325 -3.85 -15.12 26.89
N THR A 326 -4.66 -14.23 27.45
CA THR A 326 -5.47 -14.46 28.65
C THR A 326 -6.95 -14.31 28.31
N LEU A 327 -7.73 -15.37 28.53
CA LEU A 327 -9.16 -15.39 28.29
C LEU A 327 -9.92 -15.25 29.61
N GLU A 328 -11.14 -14.67 29.56
CA GLU A 328 -12.05 -14.75 30.68
C GLU A 328 -12.33 -16.21 31.02
N GLN A 329 -11.94 -16.62 32.23
CA GLN A 329 -12.37 -17.91 32.74
C GLN A 329 -13.86 -17.79 33.04
N PRO A 330 -14.72 -18.70 32.54
CA PRO A 330 -16.12 -18.68 32.94
C PRO A 330 -16.20 -18.72 34.46
N ALA A 331 -17.10 -17.91 35.03
CA ALA A 331 -17.52 -18.10 36.41
C ALA A 331 -17.81 -19.60 36.60
N PRO A 332 -17.37 -20.23 37.71
CA PRO A 332 -17.68 -21.64 37.95
C PRO A 332 -19.19 -21.80 37.74
N ALA A 333 -19.59 -22.62 36.76
CA ALA A 333 -20.99 -22.88 36.47
C ALA A 333 -21.69 -23.16 37.78
N ASP A 334 -22.71 -22.37 38.13
CA ASP A 334 -23.47 -22.38 39.39
C ASP A 334 -23.28 -23.72 40.11
N ILE A 335 -22.24 -23.80 40.93
CA ILE A 335 -21.99 -25.03 41.66
C ILE A 335 -23.04 -24.97 42.73
N SER A 336 -24.10 -25.76 42.55
CA SER A 336 -25.14 -25.97 43.55
C SER A 336 -24.41 -26.16 44.87
N THR A 337 -24.49 -25.15 45.73
CA THR A 337 -23.67 -25.14 46.93
C THR A 337 -24.03 -26.34 47.80
N ASP A 338 -25.23 -26.89 47.65
CA ASP A 338 -25.77 -28.01 48.41
C ASP A 338 -25.05 -29.35 48.21
N GLU A 339 -24.26 -29.55 47.14
CA GLU A 339 -23.51 -30.79 46.90
C GLU A 339 -22.00 -30.70 47.20
N LEU A 340 -21.49 -29.54 47.61
CA LEU A 340 -20.07 -29.39 47.91
C LEU A 340 -19.71 -30.04 49.26
N PRO A 341 -18.62 -30.83 49.34
CA PRO A 341 -18.16 -31.36 50.61
C PRO A 341 -17.76 -30.21 51.54
N GLU A 342 -18.34 -30.19 52.74
CA GLU A 342 -17.99 -29.26 53.80
C GLU A 342 -16.79 -29.80 54.59
N ILE A 343 -15.67 -29.07 54.58
CA ILE A 343 -14.44 -29.44 55.27
C ILE A 343 -14.02 -28.39 56.30
N PRO A 344 -13.37 -28.78 57.40
CA PRO A 344 -12.76 -27.83 58.32
C PRO A 344 -11.68 -26.98 57.65
N ILE A 345 -11.52 -25.72 58.06
CA ILE A 345 -10.44 -24.83 57.60
C ILE A 345 -9.02 -25.43 57.74
N ALA A 346 -8.83 -26.33 58.70
CA ALA A 346 -7.57 -27.06 58.87
C ALA A 346 -7.30 -28.05 57.72
N SER A 347 -8.34 -28.71 57.20
CA SER A 347 -8.25 -29.70 56.12
C SER A 347 -8.09 -29.07 54.74
N ALA A 348 -8.59 -27.83 54.56
CA ALA A 348 -8.47 -27.12 53.29
C ALA A 348 -7.02 -26.86 52.86
N ARG A 349 -6.08 -26.83 53.81
CA ARG A 349 -4.64 -26.64 53.55
C ARG A 349 -3.98 -27.82 52.84
N THR A 350 -4.61 -28.99 52.86
CA THR A 350 -4.08 -30.23 52.28
C THR A 350 -4.90 -30.75 51.10
N SER A 351 -5.94 -30.01 50.68
CA SER A 351 -6.77 -30.37 49.53
C SER A 351 -6.04 -30.13 48.21
N GLU A 352 -6.46 -30.85 47.16
CA GLU A 352 -5.82 -30.76 45.85
C GLU A 352 -6.09 -29.41 45.19
N VAL A 353 -5.10 -28.89 44.47
CA VAL A 353 -5.23 -27.61 43.74
C VAL A 353 -6.27 -27.77 42.64
N GLY A 354 -7.23 -26.85 42.60
CA GLY A 354 -8.37 -26.88 41.67
C GLY A 354 -9.66 -27.46 42.26
N GLU A 355 -9.62 -28.08 43.45
CA GLU A 355 -10.81 -28.57 44.14
C GLU A 355 -11.69 -27.39 44.63
N ILE A 356 -13.01 -27.58 44.62
CA ILE A 356 -14.01 -26.62 45.10
C ILE A 356 -14.73 -27.26 46.28
N VAL A 357 -14.69 -26.58 47.43
CA VAL A 357 -15.17 -27.11 48.71
C VAL A 357 -15.88 -26.02 49.52
N LYS A 358 -16.78 -26.41 50.43
CA LYS A 358 -17.29 -25.53 51.48
C LYS A 358 -16.33 -25.57 52.66
N ILE A 359 -15.82 -24.42 53.09
CA ILE A 359 -14.94 -24.36 54.27
C ILE A 359 -15.74 -23.86 55.47
N ARG A 360 -15.69 -24.64 56.56
CA ARG A 360 -16.18 -24.22 57.88
C ARG A 360 -15.01 -23.98 58.83
N GLY A 361 -15.01 -22.83 59.50
CA GLY A 361 -13.97 -22.50 60.47
C GLY A 361 -14.34 -21.31 61.35
N ILE A 362 -13.53 -21.07 62.38
CA ILE A 362 -13.63 -19.89 63.23
C ILE A 362 -12.53 -18.93 62.79
N VAL A 363 -12.91 -17.73 62.34
CA VAL A 363 -11.96 -16.65 62.05
C VAL A 363 -11.84 -15.79 63.31
N PRO A 364 -10.64 -15.65 63.89
CA PRO A 364 -10.47 -14.89 65.11
C PRO A 364 -10.50 -13.39 64.80
N GLU A 365 -11.70 -12.81 64.78
CA GLU A 365 -11.89 -11.42 65.22
C GLU A 365 -13.29 -11.15 65.77
N PHE A 366 -14.30 -11.96 65.44
CA PHE A 366 -15.56 -12.03 66.20
C PHE A 366 -16.10 -13.47 66.14
N TYR A 367 -16.48 -14.03 67.30
CA TYR A 367 -16.97 -15.41 67.44
C TYR A 367 -18.30 -15.64 66.68
N GLN A 368 -18.22 -15.89 65.38
CA GLN A 368 -19.31 -16.44 64.57
C GLN A 368 -18.75 -17.48 63.59
N ALA A 369 -19.45 -18.61 63.47
CA ALA A 369 -19.14 -19.65 62.50
C ALA A 369 -19.59 -19.17 61.11
N ASN A 370 -18.63 -18.87 60.23
CA ASN A 370 -18.91 -18.42 58.87
C ASN A 370 -18.63 -19.56 57.88
N ILE A 371 -19.44 -19.64 56.82
CA ILE A 371 -19.26 -20.57 55.71
C ILE A 371 -18.78 -19.76 54.51
N PHE A 372 -17.72 -20.23 53.87
CA PHE A 372 -17.15 -19.62 52.67
C PHE A 372 -16.93 -20.68 51.59
N ILE A 373 -17.08 -20.28 50.34
CA ILE A 373 -16.84 -21.12 49.16
C ILE A 373 -15.51 -20.68 48.55
N PHE A 374 -14.59 -21.63 48.35
CA PHE A 374 -13.28 -21.35 47.78
C PHE A 374 -12.94 -22.33 46.66
N LYS A 375 -12.18 -21.84 45.67
CA LYS A 375 -11.43 -22.66 44.72
C LYS A 375 -9.96 -22.63 45.12
N ILE A 376 -9.34 -23.79 45.28
CA ILE A 376 -7.97 -23.88 45.82
C ILE A 376 -6.97 -23.54 44.73
N HIS A 377 -6.27 -22.40 44.87
CA HIS A 377 -5.20 -21.95 43.98
C HIS A 377 -3.86 -22.03 44.72
N GLN A 378 -3.04 -23.05 44.39
CA GLN A 378 -1.75 -23.35 45.03
C GLN A 378 -1.85 -23.66 46.54
N ALA A 379 -0.98 -24.53 47.07
CA ALA A 379 -1.04 -25.02 48.45
C ALA A 379 -0.67 -23.98 49.55
N GLU A 380 -0.66 -22.68 49.22
CA GLU A 380 -0.41 -21.58 50.17
C GLU A 380 -1.56 -20.57 50.17
N PHE A 381 -2.29 -20.49 51.29
CA PHE A 381 -3.37 -19.52 51.49
C PHE A 381 -2.81 -18.12 51.79
N LYS A 382 -2.95 -17.18 50.86
CA LYS A 382 -2.96 -15.73 51.16
C LYS A 382 -4.40 -15.23 51.13
N TYR A 383 -4.86 -14.66 52.25
CA TYR A 383 -6.21 -14.12 52.38
C TYR A 383 -6.32 -12.75 51.69
N THR A 384 -7.30 -12.59 50.79
CA THR A 384 -7.87 -11.29 50.42
C THR A 384 -9.38 -11.40 50.55
N LEU A 385 -9.97 -10.59 51.43
CA LEU A 385 -11.40 -10.54 51.68
C LEU A 385 -12.08 -9.85 50.48
N MET A 386 -12.83 -10.59 49.67
CA MET A 386 -13.78 -9.97 48.72
C MET A 386 -15.01 -9.52 49.53
N ALA A 387 -15.28 -8.22 49.46
CA ALA A 387 -16.27 -7.54 50.27
C ALA A 387 -17.70 -8.08 50.09
N ASN A 388 -18.46 -7.93 51.18
CA ASN A 388 -19.86 -8.25 51.36
C ASN A 388 -20.77 -7.86 50.18
N TYR A 389 -21.47 -8.84 49.61
CA TYR A 389 -22.76 -8.63 48.98
C TYR A 389 -23.81 -8.51 50.09
N PHE A 390 -24.24 -7.28 50.41
CA PHE A 390 -25.54 -7.07 51.05
C PHE A 390 -26.40 -6.25 50.09
N GLN A 391 -27.48 -6.87 49.61
CA GLN A 391 -28.63 -6.17 49.07
C GLN A 391 -29.33 -5.43 50.21
N SER A 392 -29.60 -4.14 50.01
CA SER A 392 -30.75 -3.42 50.54
C SER A 392 -31.16 -2.33 49.55
#